data_AF-A0A923CEX6-F1
#
_entry.id   AF-A0A923CEX6-F1
#
_cell.length_a   1.000
_cell.length_b   1.000
_cell.length_c   1.000
_cell.angle_alpha   90.00
_cell.angle_beta   90.00
_cell.angle_gamma   90.00
#
_symmetry.space_group_name_H-M   'P 1'
#
loop_
_entity.id
_entity.type
_entity.pdbx_description
1 polymer ?
#
loop_
_entity_poly.entity_id
_entity_poly.type
_entity_poly.pdbx_seq_one_letter_code
_entity_poly.pdbx_strand_id
1 'polypeptide(L)'
;MSWLVRPSMDSEFNRLIEGHSEFVLKGEPSESVIFENGVWNRRLVAGQPGIEAINGSLYGLVELVDNNPLVCTDFFSVPGPVATLGLIGLGPLVRAGLILDDPVAQISFESDTSDLVAGLQEMGWGGDVVVHVDVQEGLGSVLAAVCMAEIAVMNDYSELDELFQEAYGRSFFVREADALLWDAEQVRGKDHACYTLRVSPFEDRALVTVLVMADRDGKCGAAQLVHAMNVMCGFEESLGLDVPI
;
A
#
# COMPACT_ATOMS: atom_id res chain seq x y z
N MET A 1 -18.84 -21.76 3.65
CA MET A 1 -19.88 -20.96 4.34
C MET A 1 -19.47 -19.54 4.06
N SER A 2 -20.11 -18.89 3.08
CA SER A 2 -19.59 -17.64 2.49
C SER A 2 -19.77 -16.44 3.41
N TRP A 3 -18.84 -15.49 3.34
CA TRP A 3 -18.92 -14.21 4.03
C TRP A 3 -19.89 -13.28 3.30
N LEU A 4 -20.69 -12.54 4.07
CA LEU A 4 -21.60 -11.54 3.53
C LEU A 4 -20.90 -10.19 3.55
N VAL A 5 -20.88 -9.49 2.42
CA VAL A 5 -20.22 -8.19 2.26
C VAL A 5 -21.27 -7.16 1.88
N ARG A 6 -21.34 -6.03 2.58
CA ARG A 6 -22.20 -4.92 2.13
C ARG A 6 -21.60 -4.29 0.88
N PRO A 7 -22.41 -3.93 -0.13
CA PRO A 7 -21.90 -3.17 -1.27
C PRO A 7 -21.15 -1.91 -0.80
N SER A 8 -20.00 -1.63 -1.40
CA SER A 8 -19.26 -0.39 -1.20
C SER A 8 -19.81 0.70 -2.13
N MET A 9 -19.53 1.96 -1.82
CA MET A 9 -19.70 3.07 -2.77
C MET A 9 -18.71 3.00 -3.94
N ASP A 10 -17.64 2.21 -3.81
CA ASP A 10 -16.69 1.91 -4.86
C ASP A 10 -17.21 0.77 -5.76
N SER A 11 -17.46 1.08 -7.03
CA SER A 11 -17.94 0.11 -8.01
C SER A 11 -16.91 -0.96 -8.37
N GLU A 12 -15.63 -0.62 -8.33
CA GLU A 12 -14.55 -1.55 -8.65
C GLU A 12 -14.41 -2.60 -7.55
N PHE A 13 -14.51 -2.17 -6.29
CA PHE A 13 -14.60 -3.08 -5.16
C PHE A 13 -15.78 -4.05 -5.31
N ASN A 14 -16.97 -3.56 -5.65
CA ASN A 14 -18.14 -4.42 -5.84
C ASN A 14 -17.92 -5.44 -6.97
N ARG A 15 -17.32 -5.02 -8.08
CA ARG A 15 -16.97 -5.91 -9.21
C ARG A 15 -16.06 -7.06 -8.77
N LEU A 16 -15.00 -6.74 -8.00
CA LEU A 16 -14.08 -7.75 -7.48
C LEU A 16 -14.79 -8.73 -6.54
N ILE A 17 -15.67 -8.24 -5.66
CA ILE A 17 -16.43 -9.11 -4.75
C ILE A 17 -17.43 -10.01 -5.50
N GLU A 18 -18.08 -9.53 -6.56
CA GLU A 18 -18.96 -10.36 -7.40
C GLU A 18 -18.19 -11.51 -8.09
N GLY A 19 -16.91 -11.31 -8.40
CA GLY A 19 -16.01 -12.33 -8.91
C GLY A 19 -15.40 -13.24 -7.84
N HIS A 20 -15.58 -12.93 -6.56
CA HIS A 20 -14.93 -13.62 -5.46
C HIS A 20 -15.75 -14.85 -4.99
N SER A 21 -15.09 -16.00 -4.84
CA SER A 21 -15.77 -17.27 -4.52
C SER A 21 -16.26 -17.39 -3.07
N GLU A 22 -15.57 -16.72 -2.13
CA GLU A 22 -15.89 -16.79 -0.69
C GLU A 22 -16.70 -15.59 -0.15
N PHE A 23 -16.87 -14.53 -0.94
CA PHE A 23 -17.59 -13.31 -0.54
C PHE A 23 -18.86 -13.17 -1.37
N VAL A 24 -19.94 -12.69 -0.75
CA VAL A 24 -21.24 -12.47 -1.42
C VAL A 24 -21.77 -11.11 -1.05
N LEU A 25 -22.05 -10.27 -2.05
CA LEU A 25 -22.68 -8.97 -1.83
C LEU A 25 -24.10 -9.13 -1.26
N LYS A 26 -24.38 -8.48 -0.14
CA LYS A 26 -25.69 -8.48 0.51
C LYS A 26 -25.88 -7.29 1.45
N GLY A 27 -27.08 -6.74 1.45
CA GLY A 27 -27.48 -5.63 2.33
C GLY A 27 -27.43 -4.28 1.62
N GLU A 28 -27.50 -3.21 2.39
CA GLU A 28 -27.47 -1.84 1.89
C GLU A 28 -26.03 -1.36 1.66
N PRO A 29 -25.79 -0.49 0.65
CA PRO A 29 -24.49 0.11 0.43
C PRO A 29 -23.94 0.86 1.66
N SER A 30 -22.62 0.87 1.79
CA SER A 30 -21.91 1.47 2.92
C SER A 30 -20.65 2.21 2.45
N GLU A 31 -20.30 3.29 3.17
CA GLU A 31 -19.07 4.07 2.91
C GLU A 31 -17.81 3.31 3.31
N SER A 32 -17.91 2.39 4.28
CA SER A 32 -16.85 1.45 4.63
C SER A 32 -17.18 0.05 4.18
N VAL A 33 -16.17 -0.76 3.94
CA VAL A 33 -16.32 -2.19 3.67
C VAL A 33 -16.71 -2.89 4.97
N ILE A 34 -17.89 -3.52 4.99
CA ILE A 34 -18.41 -4.27 6.13
C ILE A 34 -18.66 -5.71 5.70
N PHE A 35 -18.11 -6.66 6.43
CA PHE A 35 -18.21 -8.07 6.10
C PHE A 35 -18.39 -8.96 7.34
N GLU A 36 -19.22 -9.98 7.22
CA GLU A 36 -19.65 -10.80 8.35
C GLU A 36 -19.74 -12.29 8.01
N ASN A 37 -19.45 -13.14 9.02
CA ASN A 37 -19.62 -14.59 8.93
C ASN A 37 -19.89 -15.16 10.33
N GLY A 38 -21.15 -15.55 10.57
CA GLY A 38 -21.59 -16.06 11.86
C GLY A 38 -21.51 -15.00 12.95
N VAL A 39 -20.54 -15.15 13.87
CA VAL A 39 -20.30 -14.20 14.97
C VAL A 39 -19.33 -13.08 14.61
N TRP A 40 -18.60 -13.22 13.50
CA TRP A 40 -17.64 -12.24 13.04
C TRP A 40 -18.35 -11.10 12.32
N ASN A 41 -18.03 -9.86 12.71
CA ASN A 41 -18.49 -8.65 12.05
C ASN A 41 -17.31 -7.68 11.98
N ARG A 42 -16.80 -7.47 10.77
CA ARG A 42 -15.53 -6.80 10.52
C ARG A 42 -15.72 -5.61 9.60
N ARG A 43 -14.84 -4.63 9.76
CA ARG A 43 -14.87 -3.36 9.04
C ARG A 43 -13.50 -3.03 8.48
N LEU A 44 -13.49 -2.52 7.26
CA LEU A 44 -12.30 -2.07 6.56
C LEU A 44 -12.56 -0.70 5.92
N VAL A 45 -11.56 0.17 5.98
CA VAL A 45 -11.57 1.51 5.38
C VAL A 45 -10.24 1.80 4.69
N ALA A 46 -10.18 2.83 3.84
CA ALA A 46 -8.96 3.30 3.20
C ALA A 46 -8.62 4.73 3.64
N GLY A 47 -7.33 5.02 3.84
CA GLY A 47 -6.81 6.37 4.08
C GLY A 47 -7.24 7.01 5.40
N GLN A 48 -7.64 6.21 6.40
CA GLN A 48 -8.10 6.70 7.70
C GLN A 48 -7.20 6.17 8.82
N PRO A 49 -5.96 6.70 8.94
CA PRO A 49 -5.10 6.35 10.07
C PRO A 49 -5.76 6.77 11.38
N GLY A 50 -5.66 5.91 12.40
CA GLY A 50 -6.04 6.27 13.76
C GLY A 50 -7.50 6.69 13.95
N ILE A 51 -8.49 5.97 13.39
CA ILE A 51 -9.88 6.13 13.84
C ILE A 51 -9.93 5.82 15.35
N GLU A 52 -9.88 6.87 16.16
CA GLU A 52 -9.75 6.90 17.63
C GLU A 52 -10.87 6.14 18.38
N ALA A 53 -11.86 5.57 17.68
CA ALA A 53 -13.00 4.91 18.28
C ALA A 53 -12.79 3.42 18.61
N ILE A 54 -11.69 2.78 18.18
CA ILE A 54 -11.40 1.37 18.49
C ILE A 54 -9.98 1.25 19.01
N ASN A 55 -9.83 1.05 20.32
CA ASN A 55 -8.56 0.71 20.94
C ASN A 55 -8.02 -0.59 20.29
N GLY A 56 -6.90 -0.52 19.58
CA GLY A 56 -6.36 -1.62 18.76
C GLY A 56 -6.66 -1.55 17.26
N SER A 57 -7.18 -0.43 16.75
CA SER A 57 -7.31 -0.20 15.30
C SER A 57 -5.95 -0.25 14.61
N LEU A 58 -5.78 -1.20 13.69
CA LEU A 58 -4.56 -1.33 12.90
C LEU A 58 -4.65 -0.47 11.64
N TYR A 59 -3.54 0.16 11.27
CA TYR A 59 -3.36 0.89 10.03
C TYR A 59 -2.04 0.44 9.38
N GLY A 60 -2.04 0.27 8.06
CA GLY A 60 -0.78 0.09 7.34
C GLY A 60 -0.94 -0.64 6.02
N LEU A 61 0.15 -0.65 5.26
CA LEU A 61 0.24 -1.41 4.02
C LEU A 61 0.31 -2.91 4.36
N VAL A 62 -0.55 -3.72 3.76
CA VAL A 62 -0.68 -5.17 4.09
C VAL A 62 0.66 -5.89 4.02
N GLU A 63 1.52 -5.55 3.06
CA GLU A 63 2.86 -6.12 2.89
C GLU A 63 3.83 -5.82 4.05
N LEU A 64 3.61 -4.73 4.78
CA LEU A 64 4.51 -4.26 5.83
C LEU A 64 3.95 -4.46 7.25
N VAL A 65 2.66 -4.82 7.35
CA VAL A 65 2.00 -5.14 8.62
C VAL A 65 2.17 -6.62 8.93
N ASP A 66 2.35 -6.96 10.20
CA ASP A 66 2.39 -8.36 10.61
C ASP A 66 1.02 -9.04 10.38
N ASN A 67 1.02 -10.23 9.78
CA ASN A 67 -0.22 -10.97 9.49
C ASN A 67 -1.00 -11.37 10.76
N ASN A 68 -0.30 -11.68 11.86
CA ASN A 68 -0.94 -12.13 13.11
C ASN A 68 -1.95 -11.11 13.69
N PRO A 69 -1.59 -9.83 13.91
CA PRO A 69 -2.55 -8.84 14.36
C PRO A 69 -3.65 -8.57 13.32
N LEU A 70 -3.32 -8.64 12.01
CA LEU A 70 -4.30 -8.39 10.93
C LEU A 70 -5.40 -9.47 10.84
N VAL A 71 -5.09 -10.75 11.04
CA VAL A 71 -6.10 -11.84 11.04
C VAL A 71 -7.05 -11.74 12.25
N CYS A 72 -6.57 -11.17 13.36
CA CYS A 72 -7.28 -11.10 14.63
C CYS A 72 -8.12 -9.83 14.81
N THR A 73 -7.93 -8.81 13.98
CA THR A 73 -8.64 -7.55 14.14
C THR A 73 -10.03 -7.57 13.51
N ASP A 74 -10.98 -6.89 14.16
CA ASP A 74 -12.29 -6.59 13.58
C ASP A 74 -12.29 -5.28 12.79
N PHE A 75 -11.22 -4.48 12.91
CA PHE A 75 -11.05 -3.22 12.19
C PHE A 75 -9.64 -3.06 11.64
N PHE A 76 -9.54 -2.72 10.35
CA PHE A 76 -8.29 -2.35 9.71
C PHE A 76 -8.48 -1.18 8.76
N SER A 77 -7.49 -0.28 8.68
CA SER A 77 -7.42 0.74 7.65
C SER A 77 -6.22 0.48 6.75
N VAL A 78 -6.48 0.25 5.47
CA VAL A 78 -5.41 0.28 4.46
C VAL A 78 -5.01 1.74 4.18
N PRO A 79 -3.79 2.00 3.67
CA PRO A 79 -3.40 3.34 3.24
C PRO A 79 -4.25 3.81 2.06
N GLY A 80 -4.40 5.13 1.93
CA GLY A 80 -4.85 5.75 0.70
C GLY A 80 -3.73 5.82 -0.34
N PRO A 81 -3.98 6.35 -1.54
CA PRO A 81 -3.04 6.24 -2.67
C PRO A 81 -1.63 6.81 -2.40
N VAL A 82 -1.52 7.98 -1.77
CA VAL A 82 -0.20 8.58 -1.46
C VAL A 82 0.55 7.77 -0.42
N ALA A 83 -0.14 7.33 0.64
CA ALA A 83 0.45 6.44 1.63
C ALA A 83 0.84 5.08 1.02
N THR A 84 0.03 4.49 0.15
CA THR A 84 0.38 3.22 -0.51
C THR A 84 1.71 3.36 -1.25
N LEU A 85 1.86 4.37 -2.11
CA LEU A 85 3.09 4.57 -2.88
C LEU A 85 4.29 4.96 -2.00
N GLY A 86 4.07 5.87 -1.04
CA GLY A 86 5.12 6.35 -0.15
C GLY A 86 5.60 5.28 0.82
N LEU A 87 4.71 4.46 1.37
CA LEU A 87 5.09 3.34 2.23
C LEU A 87 5.81 2.23 1.46
N ILE A 88 5.45 2.00 0.18
CA ILE A 88 6.22 1.09 -0.67
C ILE A 88 7.67 1.58 -0.80
N GLY A 89 7.85 2.87 -1.09
CA GLY A 89 9.17 3.46 -1.34
C GLY A 89 10.02 3.75 -0.09
N LEU A 90 9.40 4.10 1.03
CA LEU A 90 10.09 4.55 2.25
C LEU A 90 9.99 3.55 3.42
N GLY A 91 8.96 2.72 3.45
CA GLY A 91 8.68 1.82 4.58
C GLY A 91 9.85 0.90 4.94
N PRO A 92 10.50 0.21 3.99
CA PRO A 92 11.68 -0.61 4.28
C PRO A 92 12.83 0.19 4.90
N LEU A 93 13.09 1.40 4.39
CA LEU A 93 14.16 2.29 4.88
C LEU A 93 13.87 2.80 6.30
N VAL A 94 12.61 3.14 6.59
CA VAL A 94 12.16 3.54 7.94
C VAL A 94 12.32 2.38 8.92
N ARG A 95 11.81 1.20 8.59
CA ARG A 95 11.89 0.01 9.46
C ARG A 95 13.34 -0.40 9.77
N ALA A 96 14.25 -0.20 8.82
CA ALA A 96 15.68 -0.44 8.99
C ALA A 96 16.41 0.67 9.75
N GLY A 97 15.76 1.82 10.01
CA GLY A 97 16.36 2.94 10.71
C GLY A 97 17.49 3.63 9.93
N LEU A 98 17.43 3.59 8.58
CA LEU A 98 18.50 4.09 7.73
C LEU A 98 18.40 5.59 7.41
N ILE A 99 17.19 6.15 7.52
CA ILE A 99 16.90 7.54 7.12
C ILE A 99 17.52 8.53 8.11
N LEU A 100 18.25 9.52 7.60
CA LEU A 100 18.94 10.54 8.40
C LEU A 100 18.13 11.83 8.63
N ASP A 101 17.27 12.20 7.68
CA ASP A 101 16.49 13.44 7.68
C ASP A 101 15.12 13.21 7.01
N ASP A 102 14.21 14.18 7.10
CA ASP A 102 12.86 14.08 6.55
C ASP A 102 12.90 13.67 5.06
N PRO A 103 12.34 12.50 4.69
CA PRO A 103 12.33 12.06 3.31
C PRO A 103 11.41 12.96 2.47
N VAL A 104 11.60 12.90 1.15
CA VAL A 104 10.80 13.63 0.17
C VAL A 104 10.01 12.66 -0.68
N ALA A 105 8.73 12.92 -0.90
CA ALA A 105 7.90 12.20 -1.86
C ALA A 105 7.34 13.17 -2.91
N GLN A 106 7.70 13.01 -4.17
CA GLN A 106 7.04 13.71 -5.28
C GLN A 106 5.96 12.80 -5.89
N ILE A 107 4.70 13.24 -5.93
CA ILE A 107 3.57 12.45 -6.43
C ILE A 107 2.94 13.06 -7.68
N SER A 108 2.38 12.19 -8.52
CA SER A 108 1.81 12.56 -9.82
C SER A 108 0.33 12.95 -9.80
N PHE A 109 -0.28 13.11 -8.62
CA PHE A 109 -1.71 13.31 -8.43
C PHE A 109 -1.98 14.12 -7.15
N GLU A 110 -3.15 14.76 -7.08
CA GLU A 110 -3.60 15.44 -5.86
C GLU A 110 -4.07 14.43 -4.81
N SER A 111 -3.61 14.60 -3.58
CA SER A 111 -4.01 13.78 -2.44
C SER A 111 -3.86 14.55 -1.15
N ASP A 112 -4.68 14.23 -0.15
CA ASP A 112 -4.33 14.51 1.24
C ASP A 112 -3.12 13.64 1.59
N THR A 113 -2.10 14.23 2.21
CA THR A 113 -0.80 13.59 2.51
C THR A 113 -0.68 13.17 3.98
N SER A 114 -1.69 13.47 4.80
CA SER A 114 -1.68 13.19 6.23
C SER A 114 -1.60 11.69 6.54
N ASP A 115 -2.14 10.83 5.68
CA ASP A 115 -2.10 9.39 5.87
C ASP A 115 -0.71 8.79 5.63
N LEU A 116 0.09 9.36 4.72
CA LEU A 116 1.48 8.96 4.53
C LEU A 116 2.30 9.24 5.79
N VAL A 117 2.16 10.43 6.38
CA VAL A 117 2.85 10.82 7.62
C VAL A 117 2.51 9.81 8.73
N ALA A 118 1.22 9.55 8.94
CA ALA A 118 0.76 8.60 9.95
C ALA A 118 1.31 7.18 9.69
N GLY A 119 1.33 6.73 8.44
CA GLY A 119 1.88 5.42 8.09
C GLY A 119 3.37 5.26 8.36
N LEU A 120 4.17 6.29 8.10
CA LEU A 120 5.59 6.27 8.43
C LEU A 120 5.79 6.28 9.96
N GLN A 121 4.95 7.00 10.70
CA GLN A 121 4.98 7.03 12.17
C GLN A 121 4.65 5.66 12.78
N GLU A 122 3.65 4.95 12.25
CA GLU A 122 3.34 3.56 12.66
C GLU A 122 4.54 2.61 12.43
N MET A 123 5.39 2.91 11.45
CA MET A 123 6.63 2.15 11.19
C MET A 123 7.83 2.59 12.04
N GLY A 124 7.65 3.60 12.90
CA GLY A 124 8.67 4.11 13.82
C GLY A 124 9.42 5.35 13.34
N TRP A 125 8.97 6.01 12.26
CA TRP A 125 9.53 7.30 11.88
C TRP A 125 9.12 8.39 12.87
N GLY A 126 10.10 9.13 13.40
CA GLY A 126 9.87 10.21 14.35
C GLY A 126 9.83 11.61 13.74
N GLY A 127 10.14 11.76 12.46
CA GLY A 127 10.16 13.02 11.73
C GLY A 127 8.90 13.27 10.91
N ASP A 128 9.02 14.14 9.91
CA ASP A 128 7.98 14.45 8.92
C ASP A 128 8.35 13.87 7.55
N VAL A 129 7.51 14.09 6.53
CA VAL A 129 7.81 13.80 5.13
C VAL A 129 7.41 14.99 4.27
N VAL A 130 8.33 15.47 3.44
CA VAL A 130 8.03 16.57 2.53
C VAL A 130 7.36 16.02 1.28
N VAL A 131 6.11 16.39 1.04
CA VAL A 131 5.38 15.95 -0.15
C VAL A 131 5.27 17.08 -1.18
N HIS A 132 5.71 16.79 -2.40
CA HIS A 132 5.54 17.66 -3.56
C HIS A 132 4.53 17.05 -4.53
N VAL A 133 3.56 17.85 -4.95
CA VAL A 133 2.58 17.45 -5.95
C VAL A 133 2.98 18.03 -7.29
N ASP A 134 3.19 17.16 -8.27
CA ASP A 134 3.44 17.52 -9.67
C ASP A 134 2.55 16.66 -10.56
N VAL A 135 1.33 17.15 -10.81
CA VAL A 135 0.29 16.39 -11.51
C VAL A 135 0.72 16.10 -12.94
N GLN A 136 0.79 14.82 -13.31
CA GLN A 136 1.22 14.38 -14.63
C GLN A 136 0.01 14.06 -15.52
N GLU A 137 -0.27 14.93 -16.49
CA GLU A 137 -1.28 14.67 -17.51
C GLU A 137 -0.78 13.58 -18.48
N GLY A 138 -1.45 12.42 -18.53
CA GLY A 138 -1.15 11.35 -19.48
C GLY A 138 -0.94 9.96 -18.88
N LEU A 139 -0.86 9.83 -17.55
CA LEU A 139 -0.73 8.52 -16.89
C LEU A 139 -2.06 7.75 -16.79
N GLY A 140 -3.19 8.41 -17.05
CA GLY A 140 -4.52 7.79 -16.99
C GLY A 140 -4.88 7.39 -15.56
N SER A 141 -5.17 6.10 -15.34
CA SER A 141 -5.41 5.53 -14.01
C SER A 141 -4.14 5.29 -13.19
N VAL A 142 -2.96 5.38 -13.80
CA VAL A 142 -1.70 5.09 -13.10
C VAL A 142 -1.28 6.28 -12.26
N LEU A 143 -0.93 5.99 -11.01
CA LEU A 143 -0.39 6.91 -10.04
C LEU A 143 1.10 6.60 -9.83
N ALA A 144 1.92 7.63 -9.69
CA ALA A 144 3.36 7.48 -9.49
C ALA A 144 3.86 8.32 -8.31
N ALA A 145 4.91 7.82 -7.66
CA ALA A 145 5.67 8.55 -6.66
C ALA A 145 7.18 8.39 -6.89
N VAL A 146 7.93 9.46 -6.62
CA VAL A 146 9.39 9.45 -6.47
C VAL A 146 9.68 9.69 -5.00
N CYS A 147 10.11 8.66 -4.30
CA CYS A 147 10.49 8.74 -2.89
C CYS A 147 12.00 8.91 -2.79
N MET A 148 12.47 9.86 -2.00
CA MET A 148 13.87 10.17 -1.81
C MET A 148 14.19 10.21 -0.32
N ALA A 149 15.25 9.53 0.09
CA ALA A 149 15.71 9.52 1.47
C ALA A 149 17.23 9.62 1.53
N GLU A 150 17.72 10.47 2.43
CA GLU A 150 19.13 10.52 2.75
C GLU A 150 19.45 9.42 3.77
N ILE A 151 20.50 8.65 3.51
CA ILE A 151 21.00 7.58 4.39
C ILE A 151 22.48 7.77 4.68
N ALA A 152 22.96 7.17 5.77
CA ALA A 152 24.39 7.07 6.03
C ALA A 152 25.11 6.27 4.94
N VAL A 153 26.38 6.56 4.70
CA VAL A 153 27.21 5.77 3.79
C VAL A 153 27.23 4.31 4.24
N MET A 154 26.90 3.42 3.31
CA MET A 154 26.96 1.98 3.51
C MET A 154 28.26 1.43 2.91
N ASN A 155 28.76 0.32 3.46
CA ASN A 155 29.90 -0.38 2.88
C ASN A 155 29.52 -1.08 1.57
N ASP A 156 28.28 -1.59 1.51
CA ASP A 156 27.70 -2.25 0.36
C ASP A 156 26.26 -1.78 0.18
N TYR A 157 25.96 -1.16 -0.96
CA TYR A 157 24.62 -0.68 -1.25
C TYR A 157 23.68 -1.77 -1.78
N SER A 158 24.19 -2.97 -2.10
CA SER A 158 23.32 -4.11 -2.44
C SER A 158 22.52 -4.63 -1.24
N GLU A 159 22.92 -4.28 -0.01
CA GLU A 159 22.11 -4.49 1.20
C GLU A 159 20.75 -3.79 1.13
N LEU A 160 20.61 -2.73 0.32
CA LEU A 160 19.31 -2.09 0.07
C LEU A 160 18.41 -2.96 -0.80
N ASP A 161 18.97 -3.66 -1.80
CA ASP A 161 18.21 -4.61 -2.61
C ASP A 161 17.73 -5.76 -1.71
N GLU A 162 18.58 -6.28 -0.83
CA GLU A 162 18.22 -7.32 0.14
C GLU A 162 17.10 -6.86 1.08
N LEU A 163 17.16 -5.62 1.58
CA LEU A 163 16.13 -5.03 2.43
C LEU A 163 14.76 -4.95 1.74
N PHE A 164 14.74 -4.50 0.48
CA PHE A 164 13.49 -4.44 -0.29
C PHE A 164 12.99 -5.84 -0.69
N GLN A 165 13.90 -6.79 -0.96
CA GLN A 165 13.56 -8.19 -1.21
C GLN A 165 13.02 -8.89 0.04
N GLU A 166 13.48 -8.54 1.25
CA GLU A 166 12.89 -9.00 2.50
C GLU A 166 11.44 -8.49 2.65
N ALA A 167 11.20 -7.22 2.33
CA ALA A 167 9.88 -6.61 2.40
C ALA A 167 8.90 -7.15 1.34
N TYR A 168 9.35 -7.30 0.08
CA TYR A 168 8.45 -7.53 -1.06
C TYR A 168 8.75 -8.76 -1.91
N GLY A 169 9.86 -9.47 -1.68
CA GLY A 169 10.27 -10.60 -2.52
C GLY A 169 9.29 -11.79 -2.52
N ARG A 170 8.34 -11.81 -1.57
CA ARG A 170 7.24 -12.78 -1.50
C ARG A 170 5.86 -12.16 -1.77
N SER A 171 5.79 -10.86 -2.05
CA SER A 171 4.54 -10.17 -2.32
C SER A 171 4.03 -10.49 -3.73
N PHE A 172 2.73 -10.73 -3.86
CA PHE A 172 2.06 -10.80 -5.16
C PHE A 172 1.78 -9.40 -5.74
N PHE A 173 1.70 -8.40 -4.87
CA PHE A 173 1.12 -7.08 -5.13
C PHE A 173 2.12 -5.93 -5.09
N VAL A 174 3.38 -6.19 -4.75
CA VAL A 174 4.49 -5.23 -4.86
C VAL A 174 5.66 -5.93 -5.52
N ARG A 175 6.12 -5.40 -6.65
CA ARG A 175 7.12 -6.05 -7.51
C ARG A 175 8.27 -5.12 -7.82
N GLU A 176 9.48 -5.64 -7.81
CA GLU A 176 10.62 -4.91 -8.38
C GLU A 176 10.50 -4.90 -9.91
N ALA A 177 10.67 -3.73 -10.52
CA ALA A 177 10.72 -3.55 -11.96
C ALA A 177 12.14 -3.25 -12.43
N ASP A 178 12.50 -3.81 -13.58
CA ASP A 178 13.69 -3.39 -14.31
C ASP A 178 13.52 -1.93 -14.74
N ALA A 179 14.43 -1.06 -14.30
CA ALA A 179 14.37 0.35 -14.64
C ALA A 179 14.50 0.63 -16.14
N LEU A 180 15.11 -0.27 -16.91
CA LEU A 180 15.15 -0.17 -18.37
C LEU A 180 13.78 -0.35 -19.02
N LEU A 181 12.84 -0.96 -18.30
CA LEU A 181 11.49 -1.25 -18.74
C LEU A 181 10.44 -0.38 -18.05
N TRP A 182 10.85 0.61 -17.24
CA TRP A 182 9.96 1.44 -16.42
C TRP A 182 8.88 2.14 -17.27
N ASP A 183 7.64 1.66 -17.16
CA ASP A 183 6.51 2.06 -18.01
C ASP A 183 5.18 1.86 -17.28
N ALA A 184 4.22 2.77 -17.50
CA ALA A 184 2.91 2.74 -16.85
C ALA A 184 2.08 1.49 -17.19
N GLU A 185 2.27 0.89 -18.37
CA GLU A 185 1.59 -0.36 -18.80
C GLU A 185 1.98 -1.56 -17.93
N GLN A 186 3.05 -1.45 -17.14
CA GLN A 186 3.40 -2.48 -16.16
C GLN A 186 2.35 -2.61 -15.06
N VAL A 187 1.63 -1.54 -14.72
CA VAL A 187 0.68 -1.54 -13.60
C VAL A 187 -0.75 -1.15 -14.00
N ARG A 188 -0.96 -0.54 -15.17
CA ARG A 188 -2.29 -0.12 -15.63
C ARG A 188 -3.30 -1.26 -15.61
N GLY A 189 -4.42 -1.05 -14.92
CA GLY A 189 -5.50 -2.04 -14.77
C GLY A 189 -5.07 -3.30 -14.01
N LYS A 190 -4.06 -3.20 -13.15
CA LYS A 190 -3.55 -4.34 -12.37
C LYS A 190 -3.65 -4.05 -10.88
N ASP A 191 -3.70 -5.14 -10.14
CA ASP A 191 -3.80 -5.24 -8.69
C ASP A 191 -2.49 -4.98 -7.93
N HIS A 192 -1.37 -4.85 -8.64
CA HIS A 192 -0.04 -4.69 -8.07
C HIS A 192 0.60 -3.33 -8.36
N ALA A 193 1.53 -2.96 -7.49
CA ALA A 193 2.48 -1.89 -7.69
C ALA A 193 3.81 -2.44 -8.21
N CYS A 194 4.55 -1.57 -8.89
CA CYS A 194 5.95 -1.78 -9.24
C CYS A 194 6.83 -0.73 -8.57
N TYR A 195 8.02 -1.11 -8.12
CA TYR A 195 9.05 -0.19 -7.65
C TYR A 195 10.40 -0.43 -8.35
N THR A 196 11.24 0.59 -8.41
CA THR A 196 12.66 0.43 -8.72
C THR A 196 13.47 1.42 -7.89
N LEU A 197 14.64 1.02 -7.41
CA LEU A 197 15.46 1.86 -6.54
C LEU A 197 16.81 2.22 -7.19
N ARG A 198 17.34 3.37 -6.80
CA ARG A 198 18.64 3.88 -7.22
C ARG A 198 19.35 4.52 -6.03
N VAL A 199 20.66 4.39 -6.02
CA VAL A 199 21.51 4.98 -4.97
C VAL A 199 22.51 5.92 -5.60
N SER A 200 22.58 7.13 -5.08
CA SER A 200 23.57 8.14 -5.46
C SER A 200 24.48 8.40 -4.25
N PRO A 201 25.68 7.80 -4.19
CA PRO A 201 26.59 7.99 -3.07
C PRO A 201 27.28 9.37 -3.13
N PHE A 202 27.50 9.96 -1.96
CA PHE A 202 28.32 11.15 -1.72
C PHE A 202 29.46 10.81 -0.74
N GLU A 203 30.22 11.82 -0.30
CA GLU A 203 31.37 11.60 0.61
C GLU A 203 30.92 11.14 2.01
N ASP A 204 29.86 11.72 2.57
CA ASP A 204 29.40 11.53 3.95
C ASP A 204 28.00 10.92 4.07
N ARG A 205 27.30 10.75 2.95
CA ARG A 205 25.92 10.26 2.86
C ARG A 205 25.64 9.61 1.52
N ALA A 206 24.46 9.01 1.37
CA ALA A 206 23.92 8.62 0.08
C ALA A 206 22.46 9.04 -0.03
N LEU A 207 22.02 9.31 -1.26
CA LEU A 207 20.61 9.53 -1.57
C LEU A 207 20.05 8.25 -2.19
N VAL A 208 19.05 7.66 -1.54
CA VAL A 208 18.23 6.59 -2.12
C VAL A 208 17.04 7.22 -2.82
N THR A 209 16.79 6.83 -4.05
CA THR A 209 15.61 7.22 -4.84
C THR A 209 14.83 5.98 -5.21
N VAL A 210 13.57 5.89 -4.80
CA VAL A 210 12.67 4.80 -5.13
C VAL A 210 11.53 5.34 -5.97
N LEU A 211 11.42 4.87 -7.20
CA LEU A 211 10.27 5.13 -8.06
C LEU A 211 9.21 4.08 -7.77
N VAL A 212 7.96 4.49 -7.64
CA VAL A 212 6.83 3.58 -7.41
C VAL A 212 5.69 3.95 -8.35
N MET A 213 5.04 2.95 -8.97
CA MET A 213 3.81 3.12 -9.73
C MET A 213 2.77 2.07 -9.33
N ALA A 214 1.50 2.45 -9.34
CA ALA A 214 0.37 1.53 -9.20
C ALA A 214 -0.87 2.08 -9.91
N ASP A 215 -1.80 1.20 -10.25
CA ASP A 215 -3.12 1.63 -10.71
C ASP A 215 -3.95 2.19 -9.53
N ARG A 216 -4.63 3.32 -9.77
CA ARG A 216 -5.52 3.97 -8.81
C ARG A 216 -6.61 3.03 -8.32
N ASP A 217 -7.22 2.28 -9.24
CA ASP A 217 -8.39 1.46 -8.96
C ASP A 217 -7.95 0.03 -8.53
N GLY A 218 -6.70 -0.34 -8.87
CA GLY A 218 -6.02 -1.55 -8.40
C GLY A 218 -5.34 -1.39 -7.03
N LYS A 219 -4.01 -1.46 -6.99
CA LYS A 219 -3.23 -1.46 -5.72
C LYS A 219 -3.45 -0.21 -4.86
N CYS A 220 -3.77 0.93 -5.45
CA CYS A 220 -4.07 2.15 -4.69
C CYS A 220 -5.55 2.26 -4.27
N GLY A 221 -6.38 1.25 -4.57
CA GLY A 221 -7.83 1.30 -4.38
C GLY A 221 -8.43 -0.04 -4.00
N ALA A 222 -9.38 -0.51 -4.80
CA ALA A 222 -10.24 -1.64 -4.47
C ALA A 222 -9.48 -2.95 -4.28
N ALA A 223 -8.44 -3.21 -5.07
CA ALA A 223 -7.67 -4.45 -4.95
C ALA A 223 -6.98 -4.55 -3.59
N GLN A 224 -6.49 -3.43 -3.04
CA GLN A 224 -5.88 -3.40 -1.71
C GLN A 224 -6.90 -3.68 -0.60
N LEU A 225 -8.15 -3.26 -0.78
CA LEU A 225 -9.22 -3.58 0.17
C LEU A 225 -9.53 -5.07 0.17
N VAL A 226 -9.67 -5.68 -1.00
CA VAL A 226 -9.94 -7.13 -1.14
C VAL A 226 -8.74 -7.95 -0.61
N HIS A 227 -7.51 -7.52 -0.89
CA HIS A 227 -6.29 -8.15 -0.35
C HIS A 227 -6.31 -8.17 1.18
N ALA A 228 -6.62 -7.02 1.81
CA ALA A 228 -6.76 -6.94 3.26
C ALA A 228 -7.90 -7.84 3.78
N MET A 229 -9.05 -7.89 3.10
CA MET A 229 -10.14 -8.81 3.46
C MET A 229 -9.71 -10.26 3.42
N ASN A 230 -8.96 -10.68 2.40
CA ASN A 230 -8.44 -12.04 2.28
C ASN A 230 -7.56 -12.39 3.48
N VAL A 231 -6.58 -11.53 3.80
CA VAL A 231 -5.70 -11.77 4.96
C VAL A 231 -6.51 -11.81 6.25
N MET A 232 -7.40 -10.84 6.48
CA MET A 232 -8.26 -10.83 7.67
C MET A 232 -9.03 -12.13 7.80
N CYS A 233 -9.63 -12.65 6.72
CA CYS A 233 -10.42 -13.88 6.74
C CYS A 233 -9.59 -15.18 6.74
N GLY A 234 -8.26 -15.09 6.62
CA GLY A 234 -7.37 -16.25 6.51
C GLY A 234 -7.47 -16.97 5.16
N PHE A 235 -7.84 -16.26 4.10
CA PHE A 235 -7.85 -16.76 2.73
C PHE A 235 -6.49 -16.58 2.05
N GLU A 236 -6.34 -17.20 0.88
CA GLU A 236 -5.21 -16.89 -0.01
C GLU A 236 -5.26 -15.41 -0.41
N GLU A 237 -4.12 -14.73 -0.33
CA GLU A 237 -4.05 -13.27 -0.49
C GLU A 237 -4.54 -12.79 -1.86
N SER A 238 -4.27 -13.56 -2.92
CA SER A 238 -4.66 -13.28 -4.31
C SER A 238 -6.08 -13.72 -4.69
N LEU A 239 -6.84 -14.32 -3.77
CA LEU A 239 -8.16 -14.83 -4.09
C LEU A 239 -9.08 -13.70 -4.61
N GLY A 240 -9.62 -13.89 -5.81
CA GLY A 240 -10.47 -12.90 -6.48
C GLY A 240 -9.75 -11.68 -7.05
N LEU A 241 -8.41 -11.64 -7.03
CA LEU A 241 -7.59 -10.54 -7.55
C LEU A 241 -6.84 -10.85 -8.87
N ASP A 242 -6.91 -12.09 -9.34
CA ASP A 242 -6.27 -12.52 -10.61
C ASP A 242 -7.10 -12.20 -11.89
N VAL A 243 -8.19 -11.43 -11.75
CA VAL A 243 -9.04 -11.04 -12.88
C VAL A 243 -8.58 -9.67 -13.39
N PRO A 244 -8.23 -9.51 -14.68
CA PRO A 244 -7.89 -8.19 -15.22
C PRO A 244 -8.96 -7.14 -14.86
N ILE A 245 -8.51 -5.96 -14.46
CA ILE A 245 -9.37 -4.80 -14.17
C ILE A 245 -9.83 -4.19 -15.49
#